data_AF-A0A9W5K266-F1
#
_entry.id   AF-A0A9W5K266-F1
#
_cell.length_a   1.000
_cell.length_b   1.000
_cell.length_c   1.000
_cell.angle_alpha   90.00
_cell.angle_beta   90.00
_cell.angle_gamma   90.00
#
_symmetry.space_group_name_H-M   'P 1'
#
loop_
_entity.id
_entity.type
_entity.pdbx_description
1 polymer ?
#
loop_
_entity_poly.entity_id
_entity_poly.type
_entity_poly.pdbx_seq_one_letter_code
_entity_poly.pdbx_strand_id
1 'polypeptide(L)'
;MEHETNLLELELKKLLIANINDPETLLKLGEIYYSSGRIYLAANYLSHVMKMTNNIDLSNKANQLLFLAERAIQINNNDNMQSTSGFLDTLIMELLNCLKNHYYYNIDMELFELMHVRPTIDSIVVNIHNEKEEIMKHLQGLEELYFNLSDPFSKELLIKLLAFRLLGNHKVKLPLNTLDYWNQRKSIQNLIHSTETLQTNYHNWTLQLFELTPLKYKLQLFYVPMGISATFLDKQYEYNKISPAIKVKEGDIVIDAGGCFGDTALYFAHEVGETGHVYTIEFIPSNLEIMSKNINLNETLQKHITIVKHPLWNDSNTSLYYKDQGAASFVSISEESGVTDKVSTITIDNLVIEQKIHKLDFIKMDIEGAEMNALKGAIHSLTTFRPTLAIAIYHQISDFVNVMKFINDLKLGYQFYLGHYTIYAQETILFAVAREKMEVSG
;
A
#
# COMPACT_ATOMS: atom_id res chain seq x y z
N MET A 1 12.38 -16.25 -34.91
CA MET A 1 11.26 -15.38 -35.31
C MET A 1 10.30 -15.12 -34.15
N GLU A 2 9.35 -16.00 -33.81
CA GLU A 2 8.34 -15.68 -32.76
C GLU A 2 8.95 -15.37 -31.38
N HIS A 3 9.94 -16.15 -30.93
CA HIS A 3 10.64 -15.89 -29.68
C HIS A 3 11.42 -14.56 -29.68
N GLU A 4 12.06 -14.21 -30.81
CA GLU A 4 12.80 -12.95 -30.98
C GLU A 4 11.85 -11.74 -31.02
N THR A 5 10.69 -11.88 -31.68
CA THR A 5 9.64 -10.85 -31.70
C THR A 5 9.10 -10.57 -30.30
N ASN A 6 8.88 -11.62 -29.49
CA ASN A 6 8.41 -11.46 -28.11
C ASN A 6 9.47 -10.81 -27.21
N LEU A 7 10.75 -11.15 -27.38
CA LEU A 7 11.85 -10.50 -26.67
C LEU A 7 11.96 -9.02 -27.05
N LEU A 8 11.88 -8.70 -28.35
CA LEU A 8 11.89 -7.31 -28.83
C LEU A 8 10.71 -6.51 -28.28
N GLU A 9 9.50 -7.07 -28.30
CA GLU A 9 8.31 -6.44 -27.73
C GLU A 9 8.50 -6.11 -26.24
N LEU A 10 9.02 -7.06 -25.48
CA LEU A 10 9.28 -6.88 -24.05
C LEU A 10 10.29 -5.75 -23.80
N GLU A 11 11.37 -5.70 -24.56
CA GLU A 11 12.39 -4.64 -24.42
C GLU A 11 11.85 -3.27 -24.83
N LEU A 12 11.02 -3.19 -25.88
CA LEU A 12 10.35 -1.94 -26.26
C LEU A 12 9.37 -1.45 -25.19
N LYS A 13 8.61 -2.36 -24.56
CA LYS A 13 7.71 -2.01 -23.44
C LYS A 13 8.48 -1.45 -22.25
N LYS A 14 9.58 -2.10 -21.86
CA LYS A 14 10.46 -1.62 -20.79
C LYS A 14 11.04 -0.24 -21.12
N LEU A 15 11.50 -0.06 -22.35
CA LEU A 15 12.02 1.22 -22.83
C LEU A 15 10.95 2.32 -22.75
N LEU A 16 9.70 2.00 -23.11
CA LEU A 16 8.60 2.94 -23.05
C LEU A 16 8.19 3.29 -21.62
N ILE A 17 8.20 2.35 -20.68
CA ILE A 17 8.00 2.67 -19.25
C ILE A 17 9.12 3.58 -18.75
N ALA A 18 10.35 3.33 -19.16
CA ALA A 18 11.49 4.17 -18.84
C ALA A 18 11.44 5.54 -19.56
N ASN A 19 10.81 5.65 -20.73
CA ASN A 19 10.65 6.92 -21.43
C ASN A 19 9.28 6.99 -22.08
N ILE A 20 8.29 7.37 -21.27
CA ILE A 20 6.89 7.36 -21.70
C ILE A 20 6.60 8.37 -22.82
N ASN A 21 7.50 9.33 -23.08
CA ASN A 21 7.40 10.29 -24.16
C ASN A 21 8.20 9.88 -25.41
N ASP A 22 8.22 8.58 -25.73
CA ASP A 22 8.93 8.03 -26.90
C ASP A 22 7.95 7.55 -28.00
N PRO A 23 7.61 8.42 -28.97
CA PRO A 23 6.70 8.08 -30.06
C PRO A 23 7.28 7.05 -31.04
N GLU A 24 8.60 6.89 -31.14
CA GLU A 24 9.21 5.91 -32.04
C GLU A 24 9.04 4.49 -31.49
N THR A 25 9.24 4.31 -30.19
CA THR A 25 9.01 3.03 -29.51
C THR A 25 7.53 2.63 -29.57
N LEU A 26 6.61 3.59 -29.38
CA LEU A 26 5.17 3.36 -29.56
C LEU A 26 4.81 2.92 -30.98
N LEU A 27 5.39 3.55 -32.01
CA LEU A 27 5.17 3.17 -33.41
C LEU A 27 5.62 1.73 -33.67
N LYS A 28 6.82 1.34 -33.21
CA LYS A 28 7.33 -0.03 -33.33
C LYS A 28 6.45 -1.06 -32.64
N LEU A 29 5.95 -0.76 -31.43
CA LEU A 29 4.99 -1.61 -30.74
C LEU A 29 3.68 -1.74 -31.53
N GLY A 30 3.17 -0.64 -32.11
CA GLY A 30 2.02 -0.65 -33.01
C GLY A 30 2.20 -1.57 -34.23
N GLU A 31 3.38 -1.54 -34.86
CA GLU A 31 3.75 -2.42 -35.99
C GLU A 31 3.78 -3.91 -35.56
N ILE A 32 4.37 -4.21 -34.40
CA ILE A 32 4.42 -5.56 -33.83
C ILE A 32 3.00 -6.07 -33.51
N TYR A 33 2.15 -5.23 -32.92
CA TYR A 33 0.77 -5.61 -32.60
C TYR A 33 -0.09 -5.83 -33.84
N TYR A 34 0.05 -4.97 -34.84
CA TYR A 34 -0.69 -5.13 -36.08
C TYR A 34 -0.30 -6.43 -36.79
N SER A 35 1.02 -6.69 -36.90
CA SER A 35 1.53 -7.91 -37.56
C SER A 35 1.21 -9.21 -36.79
N SER A 36 1.06 -9.16 -35.47
CA SER A 36 0.65 -10.30 -34.64
C SER A 36 -0.87 -10.47 -34.52
N GLY A 37 -1.68 -9.64 -35.20
CA GLY A 37 -3.14 -9.73 -35.15
C GLY A 37 -3.79 -9.13 -33.90
N ARG A 38 -3.02 -8.48 -33.02
CA ARG A 38 -3.52 -7.76 -31.82
C ARG A 38 -4.00 -6.35 -32.21
N ILE A 39 -5.00 -6.30 -33.10
CA ILE A 39 -5.39 -5.07 -33.82
C ILE A 39 -5.86 -3.94 -32.89
N TYR A 40 -6.57 -4.25 -31.80
CA TYR A 40 -7.00 -3.22 -30.83
C TYR A 40 -5.82 -2.56 -30.11
N LEU A 41 -4.82 -3.35 -29.67
CA LEU A 41 -3.59 -2.80 -29.08
C LEU A 41 -2.83 -1.97 -30.11
N ALA A 42 -2.73 -2.45 -31.35
CA ALA A 42 -2.10 -1.68 -32.42
C ALA A 42 -2.75 -0.29 -32.59
N ALA A 43 -4.08 -0.24 -32.72
CA ALA A 43 -4.82 1.01 -32.87
C ALA A 43 -4.61 1.96 -31.67
N ASN A 44 -4.64 1.44 -30.44
CA ASN A 44 -4.42 2.24 -29.24
C ASN A 44 -3.03 2.90 -29.23
N TYR A 45 -1.97 2.12 -29.46
CA TYR A 45 -0.59 2.62 -29.46
C TYR A 45 -0.36 3.64 -30.59
N LEU A 46 -0.84 3.35 -31.81
CA LEU A 46 -0.69 4.24 -32.96
C LEU A 46 -1.45 5.57 -32.79
N SER A 47 -2.63 5.53 -32.15
CA SER A 47 -3.38 6.75 -31.83
C SER A 47 -2.64 7.67 -30.86
N HIS A 48 -1.76 7.13 -30.02
CA HIS A 48 -0.94 7.91 -29.09
C HIS A 48 0.26 8.53 -29.79
N VAL A 49 0.90 7.81 -30.72
CA VAL A 49 1.95 8.39 -31.59
C VAL A 49 1.45 9.68 -32.23
N MET A 50 0.23 9.66 -32.80
CA MET A 50 -0.40 10.82 -33.44
C MET A 50 -0.58 12.02 -32.51
N LYS A 51 -0.76 11.80 -31.21
CA LYS A 51 -0.98 12.85 -30.21
C LYS A 51 0.33 13.41 -29.64
N MET A 52 1.42 12.65 -29.73
CA MET A 52 2.67 12.93 -29.03
C MET A 52 3.76 13.55 -29.93
N THR A 53 3.68 13.38 -31.25
CA THR A 53 4.74 13.83 -32.16
C THR A 53 4.27 14.84 -33.18
N ASN A 54 5.12 15.85 -33.43
CA ASN A 54 5.00 16.77 -34.56
C ASN A 54 5.87 16.35 -35.76
N ASN A 55 6.56 15.20 -35.67
CA ASN A 55 7.36 14.67 -36.78
C ASN A 55 6.42 14.12 -37.87
N ILE A 56 6.46 14.74 -39.04
CA ILE A 56 5.59 14.43 -40.18
C ILE A 56 5.75 12.97 -40.64
N ASP A 57 6.96 12.44 -40.64
CA ASP A 57 7.22 11.07 -41.12
C ASP A 57 6.65 10.02 -40.16
N LEU A 58 6.86 10.20 -38.85
CA LEU A 58 6.29 9.32 -37.82
C LEU A 58 4.77 9.39 -37.83
N SER A 59 4.21 10.60 -37.93
CA SER A 59 2.77 10.84 -38.00
C SER A 59 2.14 10.18 -39.23
N ASN A 60 2.76 10.33 -40.41
CA ASN A 60 2.26 9.70 -41.65
C ASN A 60 2.26 8.16 -41.56
N LYS A 61 3.33 7.56 -41.04
CA LYS A 61 3.41 6.10 -40.85
C LYS A 61 2.36 5.61 -39.86
N ALA A 62 2.25 6.26 -38.71
CA ALA A 62 1.27 5.90 -37.69
C ALA A 62 -0.16 6.01 -38.22
N ASN A 63 -0.49 7.08 -38.94
CA ASN A 63 -1.81 7.31 -39.51
C ASN A 63 -2.20 6.24 -40.54
N GLN A 64 -1.27 5.87 -41.43
CA GLN A 64 -1.52 4.80 -42.41
C GLN A 64 -1.84 3.47 -41.72
N LEU A 65 -1.03 3.08 -40.73
CA LEU A 65 -1.24 1.82 -40.03
C LEU A 65 -2.48 1.84 -39.12
N LEU A 66 -2.77 2.98 -38.49
CA LEU A 66 -3.98 3.19 -37.69
C LEU A 66 -5.24 3.02 -38.54
N PHE A 67 -5.29 3.63 -39.73
CA PHE A 67 -6.40 3.47 -40.66
C PHE A 67 -6.64 1.99 -41.02
N LEU A 68 -5.57 1.23 -41.26
CA LEU A 68 -5.67 -0.20 -41.55
C LEU A 68 -6.20 -0.98 -40.34
N ALA A 69 -5.71 -0.67 -39.13
CA ALA A 69 -6.16 -1.30 -37.90
C ALA A 69 -7.65 -1.02 -37.61
N GLU A 70 -8.09 0.24 -37.73
CA GLU A 70 -9.48 0.64 -37.52
C GLU A 70 -10.42 -0.01 -38.55
N ARG A 71 -10.00 -0.09 -39.82
CA ARG A 71 -10.74 -0.81 -40.85
C ARG A 71 -10.87 -2.30 -40.53
N ALA A 72 -9.80 -2.94 -40.07
CA ALA A 72 -9.82 -4.35 -39.68
C ALA A 72 -10.75 -4.59 -38.48
N ILE A 73 -10.77 -3.69 -37.49
CA ILE A 73 -11.72 -3.73 -36.36
C ILE A 73 -13.16 -3.67 -36.85
N GLN A 74 -13.49 -2.72 -37.74
CA GLN A 74 -14.85 -2.56 -38.27
C GLN A 74 -15.34 -3.78 -39.07
N ILE A 75 -14.43 -4.47 -39.77
CA ILE A 75 -14.77 -5.66 -40.56
C ILE A 75 -14.99 -6.88 -39.65
N ASN A 76 -14.20 -7.01 -38.58
CA ASN A 76 -14.18 -8.19 -37.70
C ASN A 76 -15.14 -8.09 -36.49
N ASN A 77 -16.28 -7.42 -36.62
CA ASN A 77 -17.26 -7.08 -35.55
C ASN A 77 -17.77 -8.22 -34.63
N ASN A 78 -17.28 -9.46 -34.74
CA ASN A 78 -17.76 -10.63 -33.99
C ASN A 78 -16.73 -11.54 -33.31
N ASP A 79 -15.42 -11.22 -33.27
CA ASP A 79 -14.45 -12.05 -32.53
C ASP A 79 -13.79 -11.27 -31.37
N ASN A 80 -14.25 -11.57 -30.16
CA ASN A 80 -13.68 -11.24 -28.84
C ASN A 80 -13.05 -9.84 -28.69
N MET A 81 -13.88 -8.89 -28.22
CA MET A 81 -13.52 -7.57 -27.66
C MET A 81 -12.46 -7.58 -26.53
N GLN A 82 -11.88 -8.72 -26.18
CA GLN A 82 -10.83 -8.84 -25.18
C GLN A 82 -9.51 -9.24 -25.87
N SER A 83 -8.79 -8.26 -26.41
CA SER A 83 -7.34 -8.41 -26.43
C SER A 83 -6.93 -8.45 -24.95
N THR A 84 -6.59 -9.62 -24.42
CA THR A 84 -6.08 -9.73 -23.05
C THR A 84 -4.76 -8.96 -22.97
N SER A 85 -4.81 -7.69 -22.55
CA SER A 85 -3.60 -6.90 -22.32
C SER A 85 -2.84 -7.51 -21.14
N GLY A 86 -1.55 -7.76 -21.35
CA GLY A 86 -0.66 -8.13 -20.26
C GLY A 86 -0.50 -6.98 -19.25
N PHE A 87 0.17 -7.26 -18.14
CA PHE A 87 0.47 -6.25 -17.11
C PHE A 87 1.14 -4.99 -17.69
N LEU A 88 2.19 -5.16 -18.49
CA LEU A 88 2.92 -4.04 -19.09
C LEU A 88 2.06 -3.21 -20.06
N ASP A 89 1.19 -3.85 -20.83
CA ASP A 89 0.29 -3.15 -21.74
C ASP A 89 -0.70 -2.27 -20.98
N THR A 90 -1.28 -2.83 -19.93
CA THR A 90 -2.20 -2.10 -19.05
C THR A 90 -1.48 -0.93 -18.37
N LEU A 91 -0.27 -1.12 -17.87
CA LEU A 91 0.52 -0.05 -17.25
C LEU A 91 0.87 1.05 -18.26
N ILE A 92 1.36 0.70 -19.44
CA ILE A 92 1.70 1.67 -20.50
C ILE A 92 0.47 2.48 -20.89
N MET A 93 -0.68 1.83 -21.11
CA MET A 93 -1.91 2.52 -21.46
C MET A 93 -2.34 3.51 -20.36
N GLU A 94 -2.24 3.14 -19.08
CA GLU A 94 -2.54 4.06 -17.98
C GLU A 94 -1.58 5.26 -17.98
N LEU A 95 -0.28 5.01 -18.10
CA LEU A 95 0.74 6.06 -18.14
C LEU A 95 0.44 7.07 -19.26
N LEU A 96 0.17 6.57 -20.46
CA LEU A 96 -0.19 7.37 -21.63
C LEU A 96 -1.47 8.19 -21.42
N ASN A 97 -2.51 7.59 -20.83
CA ASN A 97 -3.77 8.27 -20.51
C ASN A 97 -3.57 9.43 -19.51
N CYS A 98 -2.62 9.29 -18.59
CA CYS A 98 -2.31 10.29 -17.57
C CYS A 98 -1.42 11.44 -18.06
N LEU A 99 -0.68 11.30 -19.17
CA LEU A 99 0.28 12.32 -19.63
C LEU A 99 -0.34 13.71 -19.84
N LYS A 100 -1.59 13.75 -20.33
CA LYS A 100 -2.32 15.00 -20.60
C LYS A 100 -2.86 15.69 -19.35
N ASN A 101 -2.85 15.01 -18.19
CA ASN A 101 -3.40 15.56 -16.96
C ASN A 101 -2.48 16.62 -16.36
N HIS A 102 -3.07 17.58 -15.66
CA HIS A 102 -2.37 18.62 -14.92
C HIS A 102 -3.17 18.98 -13.67
N TYR A 103 -2.92 18.27 -12.56
CA TYR A 103 -3.57 18.52 -11.29
C TYR A 103 -2.77 19.54 -10.45
N TYR A 104 -3.44 20.58 -9.98
CA TYR A 104 -2.87 21.60 -9.09
C TYR A 104 -3.14 21.34 -7.61
N TYR A 105 -4.27 20.68 -7.28
CA TYR A 105 -4.72 20.41 -5.92
C TYR A 105 -4.83 18.90 -5.65
N ASN A 106 -3.73 18.18 -5.88
CA ASN A 106 -3.61 16.76 -5.58
C ASN A 106 -2.66 16.51 -4.40
N ILE A 107 -2.73 17.38 -3.40
CA ILE A 107 -1.93 17.37 -2.17
C ILE A 107 -2.76 17.87 -0.99
N ASP A 108 -2.43 17.42 0.21
CA ASP A 108 -2.98 17.89 1.49
C ASP A 108 -2.10 18.99 2.08
N MET A 109 -2.49 20.25 1.88
CA MET A 109 -1.73 21.40 2.37
C MET A 109 -1.58 21.40 3.90
N GLU A 110 -2.57 20.89 4.64
CA GLU A 110 -2.54 20.83 6.10
C GLU A 110 -1.43 19.88 6.58
N LEU A 111 -1.21 18.77 5.88
CA LEU A 111 -0.11 17.87 6.18
C LEU A 111 1.26 18.53 5.98
N PHE A 112 1.44 19.31 4.90
CA PHE A 112 2.70 20.00 4.64
C PHE A 112 2.99 21.07 5.71
N GLU A 113 1.96 21.78 6.17
CA GLU A 113 2.07 22.72 7.29
C GLU A 113 2.45 22.00 8.59
N LEU A 114 1.82 20.86 8.88
CA LEU A 114 2.11 20.02 10.05
C LEU A 114 3.54 19.47 10.06
N MET A 115 4.07 19.08 8.89
CA MET A 115 5.44 18.59 8.75
C MET A 115 6.49 19.71 8.69
N HIS A 116 6.07 20.98 8.68
CA HIS A 116 6.94 22.15 8.50
C HIS A 116 7.77 22.11 7.21
N VAL A 117 7.19 21.59 6.13
CA VAL A 117 7.83 21.43 4.82
C VAL A 117 7.07 22.19 3.75
N ARG A 118 7.80 22.65 2.72
CA ARG A 118 7.17 23.41 1.62
C ARG A 118 6.34 22.47 0.72
N PRO A 119 5.12 22.85 0.33
CA PRO A 119 4.24 22.09 -0.58
C PRO A 119 4.86 21.75 -1.95
N THR A 120 5.91 22.47 -2.35
CA THR A 120 6.61 22.27 -3.62
C THR A 120 7.57 21.08 -3.60
N ILE A 121 7.67 20.34 -2.50
CA ILE A 121 8.57 19.19 -2.38
C ILE A 121 7.82 17.93 -2.83
N ASP A 122 7.85 17.67 -4.13
CA ASP A 122 7.22 16.48 -4.74
C ASP A 122 7.71 15.18 -4.12
N SER A 123 8.96 15.12 -3.64
CA SER A 123 9.55 13.91 -3.05
C SER A 123 8.86 13.41 -1.77
N ILE A 124 8.10 14.27 -1.09
CA ILE A 124 7.30 13.89 0.08
C ILE A 124 6.07 13.10 -0.38
N VAL A 125 5.50 13.48 -1.52
CA VAL A 125 4.37 12.80 -2.15
C VAL A 125 4.85 11.52 -2.85
N VAL A 126 5.96 11.62 -3.59
CA VAL A 126 6.59 10.55 -4.38
C VAL A 126 7.95 10.98 -4.93
N ASN A 127 8.99 10.19 -4.72
CA ASN A 127 10.31 10.41 -5.31
C ASN A 127 10.46 9.72 -6.68
N ILE A 128 9.90 10.33 -7.73
CA ILE A 128 9.76 9.74 -9.07
C ILE A 128 11.07 9.14 -9.61
N HIS A 129 12.21 9.81 -9.41
CA HIS A 129 13.48 9.32 -9.98
C HIS A 129 13.89 7.98 -9.38
N ASN A 130 13.84 7.86 -8.05
CA ASN A 130 14.16 6.62 -7.34
C ASN A 130 13.11 5.53 -7.62
N GLU A 131 11.83 5.91 -7.63
CA GLU A 131 10.72 5.00 -7.92
C GLU A 131 10.87 4.34 -9.30
N LYS A 132 11.23 5.11 -10.32
CA LYS A 132 11.41 4.60 -11.67
C LYS A 132 12.50 3.52 -11.74
N GLU A 133 13.65 3.75 -11.11
CA GLU A 133 14.74 2.77 -11.12
C GLU A 133 14.34 1.48 -10.40
N GLU A 134 13.72 1.60 -9.22
CA GLU A 134 13.30 0.43 -8.44
C GLU A 134 12.13 -0.32 -9.10
N ILE A 135 11.16 0.36 -9.71
CA ILE A 135 10.08 -0.29 -10.48
C ILE A 135 10.66 -1.08 -11.65
N MET A 136 11.63 -0.53 -12.38
CA MET A 136 12.26 -1.22 -13.50
C MET A 136 13.02 -2.48 -13.06
N LYS A 137 13.71 -2.40 -11.92
CA LYS A 137 14.44 -3.53 -11.31
C LYS A 137 13.52 -4.65 -10.84
N HIS A 138 12.31 -4.31 -10.37
CA HIS A 138 11.35 -5.26 -9.80
C HIS A 138 10.17 -5.60 -10.73
N LEU A 139 10.24 -5.22 -12.01
CA LEU A 139 9.12 -5.29 -12.95
C LEU A 139 8.50 -6.69 -13.10
N GLN A 140 9.33 -7.74 -13.16
CA GLN A 140 8.84 -9.12 -13.25
C GLN A 140 8.10 -9.55 -11.97
N GLY A 141 8.56 -9.11 -10.80
CA GLY A 141 7.89 -9.38 -9.53
C GLY A 141 6.58 -8.63 -9.39
N LEU A 142 6.51 -7.39 -9.89
CA LEU A 142 5.28 -6.60 -9.96
C LEU A 142 4.25 -7.23 -10.89
N GLU A 143 4.71 -7.81 -12.01
CA GLU A 143 3.86 -8.61 -12.89
C GLU A 143 3.34 -9.87 -12.18
N GLU A 144 4.20 -10.58 -11.46
CA GLU A 144 3.80 -11.74 -10.64
C GLU A 144 2.75 -11.34 -9.59
N LEU A 145 2.93 -10.21 -8.89
CA LEU A 145 1.93 -9.64 -7.99
C LEU A 145 0.61 -9.37 -8.72
N TYR A 146 0.64 -8.65 -9.84
CA TYR A 146 -0.56 -8.30 -10.62
C TYR A 146 -1.41 -9.54 -10.95
N PHE A 147 -0.79 -10.65 -11.33
CA PHE A 147 -1.50 -11.88 -11.65
C PHE A 147 -1.97 -12.68 -10.43
N ASN A 148 -1.33 -12.51 -9.27
CA ASN A 148 -1.75 -13.14 -8.00
C ASN A 148 -2.82 -12.34 -7.23
N LEU A 149 -3.09 -11.09 -7.61
CA LEU A 149 -4.20 -10.32 -7.03
C LEU A 149 -5.56 -10.93 -7.44
N SER A 150 -6.44 -11.07 -6.45
CA SER A 150 -7.62 -11.95 -6.54
C SER A 150 -8.85 -11.26 -7.12
N ASP A 151 -8.84 -9.93 -7.25
CA ASP A 151 -9.97 -9.15 -7.74
C ASP A 151 -9.55 -8.05 -8.73
N PRO A 152 -10.47 -7.55 -9.57
CA PRO A 152 -10.18 -6.50 -10.55
C PRO A 152 -9.78 -5.16 -9.93
N PHE A 153 -10.36 -4.77 -8.78
CA PHE A 153 -10.06 -3.49 -8.14
C PHE A 153 -8.61 -3.44 -7.67
N SER A 154 -8.09 -4.50 -7.06
CA SER A 154 -6.69 -4.57 -6.63
C SER A 154 -5.73 -4.47 -7.83
N LYS A 155 -6.07 -5.11 -8.95
CA LYS A 155 -5.27 -5.03 -10.19
C LYS A 155 -5.25 -3.62 -10.77
N GLU A 156 -6.40 -2.96 -10.85
CA GLU A 156 -6.49 -1.56 -11.30
C GLU A 156 -5.73 -0.63 -10.35
N LEU A 157 -5.86 -0.84 -9.04
CA LEU A 157 -5.17 -0.05 -8.02
C LEU A 157 -3.66 -0.18 -8.15
N LEU A 158 -3.11 -1.39 -8.36
CA LEU A 158 -1.68 -1.58 -8.57
C LEU A 158 -1.18 -0.78 -9.78
N ILE A 159 -1.92 -0.81 -10.90
CA ILE A 159 -1.58 -0.05 -12.10
C ILE A 159 -1.59 1.46 -11.83
N LYS A 160 -2.62 1.97 -11.14
CA LYS A 160 -2.72 3.38 -10.76
C LYS A 160 -1.60 3.82 -9.80
N LEU A 161 -1.23 2.98 -8.85
CA LEU A 161 -0.13 3.25 -7.91
C LEU A 161 1.21 3.30 -8.64
N LEU A 162 1.48 2.38 -9.56
CA LEU A 162 2.69 2.41 -10.38
C LEU A 162 2.71 3.63 -11.29
N ALA A 163 1.58 3.98 -11.91
CA ALA A 163 1.47 5.20 -12.71
C ALA A 163 1.73 6.46 -11.87
N PHE A 164 1.19 6.53 -10.65
CA PHE A 164 1.44 7.62 -9.71
C PHE A 164 2.91 7.71 -9.32
N ARG A 165 3.55 6.56 -9.05
CA ARG A 165 4.98 6.47 -8.72
C ARG A 165 5.88 6.90 -9.87
N LEU A 166 5.47 6.65 -11.12
CA LEU A 166 6.24 6.98 -12.33
C LEU A 166 6.00 8.40 -12.87
N LEU A 167 4.82 8.99 -12.68
CA LEU A 167 4.46 10.30 -13.28
C LEU A 167 4.20 11.40 -12.24
N GLY A 168 4.02 11.03 -10.98
CA GLY A 168 3.74 11.97 -9.90
C GLY A 168 2.28 12.39 -9.77
N ASN A 169 2.01 13.06 -8.65
CA ASN A 169 0.72 13.62 -8.27
C ASN A 169 0.18 14.69 -9.24
N HIS A 170 1.03 15.37 -10.02
CA HIS A 170 0.55 16.31 -11.03
C HIS A 170 -0.13 15.63 -12.22
N LYS A 171 0.16 14.35 -12.46
CA LYS A 171 -0.34 13.58 -13.60
C LYS A 171 -1.37 12.52 -13.21
N VAL A 172 -1.23 11.96 -12.02
CA VAL A 172 -2.07 10.85 -11.56
C VAL A 172 -2.76 11.24 -10.26
N LYS A 173 -4.08 11.05 -10.24
CA LYS A 173 -4.92 11.25 -9.06
C LYS A 173 -5.33 9.89 -8.51
N LEU A 174 -4.93 9.58 -7.27
CA LEU A 174 -5.23 8.29 -6.65
C LEU A 174 -6.72 8.17 -6.28
N PRO A 175 -7.28 6.94 -6.25
CA PRO A 175 -8.73 6.73 -6.10
C PRO A 175 -9.34 7.35 -4.84
N LEU A 176 -8.58 7.42 -3.74
CA LEU A 176 -9.07 7.95 -2.46
C LEU A 176 -9.30 9.47 -2.51
N ASN A 177 -8.63 10.20 -3.40
CA ASN A 177 -8.77 11.65 -3.52
C ASN A 177 -10.14 12.04 -4.13
N THR A 178 -11.17 11.98 -3.31
CA THR A 178 -12.56 12.31 -3.66
C THR A 178 -13.04 13.52 -2.87
N LEU A 179 -14.15 14.14 -3.29
CA LEU A 179 -14.75 15.23 -2.52
C LEU A 179 -15.16 14.77 -1.11
N ASP A 180 -15.67 13.53 -1.00
CA ASP A 180 -16.10 12.95 0.27
C ASP A 180 -14.92 12.74 1.22
N TYR A 181 -13.78 12.26 0.73
CA TYR A 181 -12.53 12.16 1.49
C TYR A 181 -12.14 13.50 2.14
N TRP A 182 -12.16 14.59 1.36
CA TRP A 182 -11.84 15.93 1.88
C TRP A 182 -12.89 16.48 2.84
N ASN A 183 -14.17 16.22 2.59
CA ASN A 183 -15.25 16.66 3.47
C ASN A 183 -15.19 15.96 4.84
N GLN A 184 -14.88 14.67 4.84
CA GLN A 184 -14.69 13.89 6.07
C GLN A 184 -13.53 14.46 6.89
N ARG A 185 -12.37 14.72 6.28
CA ARG A 185 -11.21 15.28 6.98
C ARG A 185 -11.46 16.64 7.62
N LYS A 186 -12.14 17.54 6.92
CA LYS A 186 -12.55 18.85 7.47
C LYS A 186 -13.43 18.70 8.72
N SER A 187 -14.21 17.62 8.81
CA SER A 187 -15.09 17.39 9.96
C SER A 187 -14.35 16.87 11.20
N ILE A 188 -13.11 16.37 11.06
CA ILE A 188 -12.34 15.77 12.17
C ILE A 188 -12.06 16.79 13.27
N GLN A 189 -11.85 18.06 12.93
CA GLN A 189 -11.63 19.12 13.92
C GLN A 189 -12.81 19.28 14.90
N ASN A 190 -14.02 18.88 14.50
CA ASN A 190 -15.20 18.90 15.38
C ASN A 190 -15.16 17.80 16.46
N LEU A 191 -14.25 16.84 16.36
CA LEU A 191 -14.08 15.74 17.31
C LEU A 191 -13.07 16.07 18.42
N ILE A 192 -12.41 17.24 18.35
CA ILE A 192 -11.47 17.70 19.39
C ILE A 192 -12.26 17.95 20.68
N HIS A 193 -11.91 17.22 21.74
CA HIS A 193 -12.64 17.19 23.00
C HIS A 193 -12.19 18.29 23.97
N SER A 194 -10.90 18.63 23.96
CA SER A 194 -10.32 19.57 24.92
C SER A 194 -9.18 20.39 24.30
N THR A 195 -8.72 21.41 25.03
CA THR A 195 -7.52 22.19 24.71
C THR A 195 -6.24 21.52 25.21
N GLU A 196 -6.32 20.38 25.91
CA GLU A 196 -5.15 19.63 26.32
C GLU A 196 -4.43 19.10 25.08
N THR A 197 -3.11 19.21 25.09
CA THR A 197 -2.27 18.75 23.99
C THR A 197 -1.05 18.00 24.52
N LEU A 198 -0.47 17.15 23.67
CA LEU A 198 0.82 16.52 23.91
C LEU A 198 1.78 16.92 22.82
N GLN A 199 3.01 17.23 23.19
CA GLN A 199 4.09 17.45 22.22
C GLN A 199 4.82 16.13 21.98
N THR A 200 5.13 15.83 20.73
CA THR A 200 5.92 14.65 20.37
C THR A 200 7.35 15.05 20.00
N ASN A 201 8.26 14.09 20.11
CA ASN A 201 9.62 14.24 19.59
C ASN A 201 9.68 14.11 18.05
N TYR A 202 8.57 13.71 17.41
CA TYR A 202 8.47 13.54 15.96
C TYR A 202 7.91 14.81 15.30
N HIS A 203 8.73 15.48 14.48
CA HIS A 203 8.36 16.74 13.81
C HIS A 203 7.77 17.83 14.74
N ASN A 204 7.98 17.74 16.07
CA ASN A 204 7.32 18.58 17.07
C ASN A 204 5.79 18.60 16.91
N TRP A 205 5.20 17.47 16.52
CA TRP A 205 3.75 17.40 16.38
C TRP A 205 3.06 17.68 17.70
N THR A 206 2.01 18.49 17.62
CA THR A 206 1.08 18.75 18.72
C THR A 206 -0.12 17.81 18.57
N LEU A 207 -0.21 16.79 19.41
CA LEU A 207 -1.35 15.89 19.46
C LEU A 207 -2.50 16.55 20.22
N GLN A 208 -3.70 16.44 19.67
CA GLN A 208 -4.94 16.94 20.27
C GLN A 208 -5.73 15.78 20.86
N LEU A 209 -6.48 16.02 21.94
CA LEU A 209 -7.37 15.02 22.51
C LEU A 209 -8.67 14.94 21.70
N PHE A 210 -8.93 13.79 21.08
CA PHE A 210 -10.14 13.50 20.32
C PHE A 210 -11.12 12.63 21.12
N GLU A 211 -12.43 12.88 20.94
CA GLU A 211 -13.53 12.03 21.40
C GLU A 211 -14.24 11.42 20.19
N LEU A 212 -14.19 10.09 20.07
CA LEU A 212 -14.62 9.39 18.86
C LEU A 212 -16.03 8.81 18.96
N THR A 213 -16.76 9.04 20.05
CA THR A 213 -18.16 8.59 20.19
C THR A 213 -19.05 9.01 19.00
N PRO A 214 -18.92 10.21 18.40
CA PRO A 214 -19.67 10.58 17.18
C PRO A 214 -19.41 9.66 15.97
N LEU A 215 -18.23 9.04 15.91
CA LEU A 215 -17.86 8.03 14.90
C LEU A 215 -18.22 6.60 15.31
N LYS A 216 -18.97 6.43 16.41
CA LYS A 216 -19.39 5.16 17.03
C LYS A 216 -18.30 4.38 17.75
N TYR A 217 -17.11 4.97 17.93
CA TYR A 217 -16.07 4.42 18.80
C TYR A 217 -16.17 5.07 20.17
N LYS A 218 -16.53 4.31 21.21
CA LYS A 218 -16.60 4.83 22.58
C LYS A 218 -15.19 4.93 23.20
N LEU A 219 -14.36 5.82 22.65
CA LEU A 219 -12.97 5.98 23.07
C LEU A 219 -12.45 7.41 22.83
N GLN A 220 -11.42 7.77 23.60
CA GLN A 220 -10.69 9.02 23.51
C GLN A 220 -9.20 8.78 23.30
N LEU A 221 -8.52 9.63 22.54
CA LEU A 221 -7.06 9.53 22.37
C LEU A 221 -6.42 10.86 21.95
N PHE A 222 -5.17 11.06 22.36
CA PHE A 222 -4.29 12.08 21.80
C PHE A 222 -3.74 11.60 20.47
N TYR A 223 -4.04 12.34 19.40
CA TYR A 223 -3.48 12.03 18.09
C TYR A 223 -3.45 13.25 17.14
N VAL A 224 -3.05 13.03 15.89
CA VAL A 224 -3.13 14.04 14.81
C VAL A 224 -4.40 13.81 13.97
N PRO A 225 -5.03 14.87 13.40
CA PRO A 225 -6.26 14.74 12.62
C PRO A 225 -6.16 13.72 11.47
N MET A 226 -5.04 13.69 10.76
CA MET A 226 -4.82 12.76 9.65
C MET A 226 -4.83 11.30 10.10
N GLY A 227 -4.27 11.01 11.27
CA GLY A 227 -4.26 9.66 11.82
C GLY A 227 -5.65 9.23 12.31
N ILE A 228 -6.45 10.16 12.84
CA ILE A 228 -7.87 9.90 13.11
C ILE A 228 -8.62 9.50 11.83
N SER A 229 -8.36 10.19 10.72
CA SER A 229 -8.91 9.83 9.41
C SER A 229 -8.51 8.42 9.02
N ALA A 230 -7.20 8.15 8.97
CA ALA A 230 -6.64 6.90 8.47
C ALA A 230 -7.20 5.68 9.24
N THR A 231 -7.18 5.75 10.57
CA THR A 231 -7.54 4.63 11.43
C THR A 231 -9.06 4.46 11.56
N PHE A 232 -9.82 5.54 11.80
CA PHE A 232 -11.23 5.44 12.21
C PHE A 232 -12.25 5.74 11.11
N LEU A 233 -11.88 6.51 10.08
CA LEU A 233 -12.75 6.84 8.94
C LEU A 233 -12.42 5.99 7.71
N ASP A 234 -11.17 6.07 7.27
CA ASP A 234 -10.64 5.37 6.10
C ASP A 234 -10.47 3.86 6.38
N LYS A 235 -10.36 3.48 7.67
CA LYS A 235 -10.24 2.09 8.16
C LYS A 235 -9.13 1.35 7.42
N GLN A 236 -7.91 1.88 7.55
CA GLN A 236 -6.72 1.46 6.81
C GLN A 236 -6.46 -0.05 6.76
N TYR A 237 -6.89 -0.79 7.77
CA TYR A 237 -6.69 -2.23 7.88
C TYR A 237 -7.96 -3.05 7.63
N GLU A 238 -8.95 -2.46 6.94
CA GLU A 238 -10.14 -3.14 6.40
C GLU A 238 -10.17 -3.08 4.87
N TYR A 239 -10.38 -4.23 4.23
CA TYR A 239 -10.60 -4.31 2.78
C TYR A 239 -12.08 -4.60 2.47
N ASN A 240 -12.78 -3.58 1.98
CA ASN A 240 -14.24 -3.57 1.80
C ASN A 240 -14.72 -3.64 0.34
N LYS A 241 -13.85 -4.06 -0.60
CA LYS A 241 -14.20 -4.15 -2.02
C LYS A 241 -14.78 -5.52 -2.42
N ILE A 242 -14.82 -6.45 -1.48
CA ILE A 242 -15.43 -7.76 -1.61
C ILE A 242 -16.43 -8.00 -0.47
N SER A 243 -17.26 -9.03 -0.62
CA SER A 243 -18.21 -9.48 0.40
C SER A 243 -17.93 -10.95 0.73
N PRO A 244 -17.69 -11.31 2.01
CA PRO A 244 -17.56 -10.42 3.17
C PRO A 244 -16.32 -9.51 3.07
N ALA A 245 -16.34 -8.37 3.77
CA ALA A 245 -15.16 -7.52 3.91
C ALA A 245 -14.07 -8.23 4.74
N ILE A 246 -12.80 -7.99 4.40
CA ILE A 246 -11.64 -8.47 5.16
C ILE A 246 -11.39 -7.47 6.27
N LYS A 247 -11.63 -7.87 7.52
CA LYS A 247 -11.45 -7.03 8.70
C LYS A 247 -11.35 -7.89 9.95
N VAL A 248 -10.90 -7.28 11.03
CA VAL A 248 -11.01 -7.84 12.39
C VAL A 248 -12.48 -7.99 12.77
N LYS A 249 -12.80 -9.06 13.49
CA LYS A 249 -14.15 -9.41 13.95
C LYS A 249 -14.16 -9.60 15.47
N GLU A 250 -15.37 -9.57 16.03
CA GLU A 250 -15.58 -9.88 17.45
C GLU A 250 -15.02 -11.27 17.79
N GLY A 251 -14.27 -11.37 18.89
CA GLY A 251 -13.62 -12.60 19.35
C GLY A 251 -12.31 -12.95 18.65
N ASP A 252 -11.80 -12.10 17.76
CA ASP A 252 -10.50 -12.31 17.12
C ASP A 252 -9.34 -12.06 18.10
N ILE A 253 -8.27 -12.84 17.92
CA ILE A 253 -6.96 -12.56 18.52
C ILE A 253 -6.08 -11.89 17.45
N VAL A 254 -5.62 -10.68 17.77
CA VAL A 254 -4.92 -9.79 16.84
C VAL A 254 -3.49 -9.58 17.31
N ILE A 255 -2.53 -9.68 16.39
CA ILE A 255 -1.20 -9.12 16.54
C ILE A 255 -1.15 -7.80 15.76
N ASP A 256 -0.97 -6.70 16.47
CA ASP A 256 -0.77 -5.36 15.92
C ASP A 256 0.73 -5.02 15.95
N ALA A 257 1.43 -5.29 14.84
CA ALA A 257 2.84 -4.96 14.73
C ALA A 257 3.02 -3.51 14.25
N GLY A 258 3.63 -2.70 15.11
CA GLY A 258 3.79 -1.25 14.91
C GLY A 258 2.66 -0.46 15.56
N GLY A 259 2.58 -0.50 16.89
CA GLY A 259 1.50 0.12 17.64
C GLY A 259 1.61 1.65 17.79
N CYS A 260 2.79 2.25 17.57
CA CYS A 260 3.02 3.70 17.59
C CYS A 260 2.39 4.40 18.81
N PHE A 261 1.41 5.29 18.60
CA PHE A 261 0.72 6.00 19.68
C PHE A 261 -0.52 5.25 20.23
N GLY A 262 -0.74 4.01 19.83
CA GLY A 262 -1.80 3.12 20.33
C GLY A 262 -3.16 3.29 19.63
N ASP A 263 -3.23 4.04 18.53
CA ASP A 263 -4.47 4.30 17.81
C ASP A 263 -5.04 3.02 17.16
N THR A 264 -4.20 2.23 16.49
CA THR A 264 -4.56 0.94 15.90
C THR A 264 -4.89 -0.11 16.98
N ALA A 265 -4.12 -0.16 18.06
CA ALA A 265 -4.40 -1.02 19.21
C ALA A 265 -5.79 -0.75 19.82
N LEU A 266 -6.16 0.53 20.00
CA LEU A 266 -7.48 0.93 20.50
C LEU A 266 -8.60 0.63 19.50
N TYR A 267 -8.36 0.87 18.20
CA TYR A 267 -9.29 0.50 17.14
C TYR A 267 -9.55 -1.00 17.11
N PHE A 268 -8.50 -1.83 17.13
CA PHE A 268 -8.66 -3.28 17.16
C PHE A 268 -9.30 -3.77 18.46
N ALA A 269 -8.96 -3.19 19.61
CA ALA A 269 -9.60 -3.53 20.89
C ALA A 269 -11.12 -3.27 20.87
N HIS A 270 -11.55 -2.25 20.13
CA HIS A 270 -12.96 -2.00 19.88
C HIS A 270 -13.59 -3.10 18.99
N GLU A 271 -12.95 -3.44 17.86
CA GLU A 271 -13.50 -4.42 16.89
C GLU A 271 -13.51 -5.86 17.43
N VAL A 272 -12.52 -6.26 18.23
CA VAL A 272 -12.46 -7.62 18.81
C VAL A 272 -13.48 -7.83 19.94
N GLY A 273 -14.02 -6.75 20.52
CA GLY A 273 -15.02 -6.81 21.57
C GLY A 273 -14.56 -7.54 22.84
N GLU A 274 -15.52 -8.01 23.64
CA GLU A 274 -15.25 -8.52 24.99
C GLU A 274 -14.55 -9.88 25.03
N THR A 275 -14.56 -10.63 23.93
CA THR A 275 -14.07 -12.01 23.86
C THR A 275 -12.76 -12.16 23.09
N GLY A 276 -12.30 -11.10 22.44
CA GLY A 276 -11.04 -11.07 21.72
C GLY A 276 -9.97 -10.28 22.47
N HIS A 277 -8.78 -10.20 21.86
CA HIS A 277 -7.60 -9.61 22.48
C HIS A 277 -6.60 -9.11 21.44
N VAL A 278 -5.90 -8.02 21.77
CA VAL A 278 -4.89 -7.39 20.92
C VAL A 278 -3.53 -7.44 21.60
N TYR A 279 -2.54 -8.02 20.92
CA TYR A 279 -1.14 -7.92 21.28
C TYR A 279 -0.50 -6.86 20.40
N THR A 280 -0.24 -5.67 20.96
CA THR A 280 0.36 -4.55 20.24
C THR A 280 1.86 -4.50 20.50
N ILE A 281 2.65 -4.35 19.43
CA ILE A 281 4.11 -4.33 19.48
C ILE A 281 4.58 -2.88 19.32
N GLU A 282 5.23 -2.35 20.36
CA GLU A 282 5.91 -1.06 20.37
C GLU A 282 6.97 -1.08 21.46
N PHE A 283 8.18 -0.60 21.15
CA PHE A 283 9.35 -0.63 22.02
C PHE A 283 10.05 0.73 22.13
N ILE A 284 9.68 1.70 21.29
CA ILE A 284 10.21 3.06 21.32
C ILE A 284 9.68 3.80 22.54
N PRO A 285 10.54 4.29 23.45
CA PRO A 285 10.10 4.91 24.70
C PRO A 285 9.15 6.09 24.51
N SER A 286 9.42 6.99 23.56
CA SER A 286 8.56 8.16 23.32
C SER A 286 7.15 7.78 22.83
N ASN A 287 7.05 6.75 21.98
CA ASN A 287 5.78 6.20 21.53
C ASN A 287 5.04 5.50 22.68
N LEU A 288 5.75 4.70 23.47
CA LEU A 288 5.19 3.98 24.63
C LEU A 288 4.59 4.92 25.67
N GLU A 289 5.17 6.10 25.89
CA GLU A 289 4.63 7.11 26.80
C GLU A 289 3.24 7.58 26.33
N ILE A 290 3.13 7.95 25.05
CA ILE A 290 1.86 8.40 24.44
C ILE A 290 0.85 7.26 24.38
N MET A 291 1.26 6.07 23.94
CA MET A 291 0.43 4.87 23.90
C MET A 291 -0.14 4.54 25.28
N SER A 292 0.69 4.58 26.33
CA SER A 292 0.24 4.32 27.70
C SER A 292 -0.81 5.33 28.13
N LYS A 293 -0.62 6.63 27.82
CA LYS A 293 -1.61 7.66 28.11
C LYS A 293 -2.92 7.41 27.36
N ASN A 294 -2.85 7.10 26.07
CA ASN A 294 -4.02 6.80 25.24
C ASN A 294 -4.78 5.55 25.71
N ILE A 295 -4.09 4.47 26.04
CA ILE A 295 -4.73 3.24 26.54
C ILE A 295 -5.41 3.49 27.90
N ASN A 296 -4.76 4.21 28.81
CA ASN A 296 -5.31 4.51 30.15
C ASN A 296 -6.54 5.43 30.11
N LEU A 297 -6.76 6.20 29.04
CA LEU A 297 -8.00 6.96 28.84
C LEU A 297 -9.22 6.05 28.58
N ASN A 298 -8.98 4.78 28.24
CA ASN A 298 -9.99 3.85 27.73
C ASN A 298 -10.06 2.58 28.57
N GLU A 299 -10.43 2.70 29.85
CA GLU A 299 -10.44 1.61 30.83
C GLU A 299 -11.15 0.33 30.34
N THR A 300 -12.25 0.48 29.59
CA THR A 300 -13.02 -0.65 29.06
C THR A 300 -12.29 -1.41 27.94
N LEU A 301 -11.46 -0.73 27.16
CA LEU A 301 -10.67 -1.32 26.07
C LEU A 301 -9.31 -1.82 26.55
N GLN A 302 -8.72 -1.16 27.56
CA GLN A 302 -7.40 -1.49 28.09
C GLN A 302 -7.24 -2.95 28.50
N LYS A 303 -8.28 -3.58 29.06
CA LYS A 303 -8.26 -5.01 29.45
C LYS A 303 -8.09 -5.97 28.27
N HIS A 304 -8.34 -5.53 27.05
CA HIS A 304 -8.22 -6.31 25.80
C HIS A 304 -6.91 -6.03 25.07
N ILE A 305 -5.97 -5.31 25.68
CA ILE A 305 -4.70 -4.92 25.05
C ILE A 305 -3.54 -5.43 25.90
N THR A 306 -2.53 -6.02 25.25
CA THR A 306 -1.24 -6.34 25.85
C THR A 306 -0.12 -5.69 25.04
N ILE A 307 0.68 -4.86 25.70
CA ILE A 307 1.82 -4.18 25.07
C ILE A 307 3.04 -5.09 25.15
N VAL A 308 3.61 -5.43 23.99
CA VAL A 308 4.84 -6.21 23.84
C VAL A 308 5.97 -5.25 23.46
N LYS A 309 6.96 -5.12 24.35
CA LYS A 309 8.05 -4.14 24.24
C LYS A 309 9.30 -4.67 23.54
N HIS A 310 9.11 -5.57 22.59
CA HIS A 310 10.17 -6.23 21.83
C HIS A 310 9.86 -6.13 20.33
N PRO A 311 10.77 -5.61 19.48
CA PRO A 311 10.56 -5.61 18.04
C PRO A 311 10.40 -7.03 17.52
N LEU A 312 9.52 -7.18 16.52
CA LEU A 312 9.37 -8.44 15.80
C LEU A 312 10.52 -8.62 14.82
N TRP A 313 11.06 -9.83 14.77
CA TRP A 313 12.16 -10.17 13.85
C TRP A 313 12.11 -11.65 13.45
N ASN A 314 13.12 -12.10 12.70
CA ASN A 314 13.22 -13.51 12.27
C ASN A 314 13.85 -14.44 13.32
N ASP A 315 14.46 -13.88 14.36
CA ASP A 315 15.03 -14.61 15.50
C ASP A 315 14.80 -13.82 16.79
N SER A 316 14.67 -14.53 17.91
CA SER A 316 14.50 -13.94 19.24
C SER A 316 15.84 -13.64 19.89
N ASN A 317 15.88 -12.66 20.79
CA ASN A 317 17.10 -12.24 21.49
C ASN A 317 18.21 -11.69 20.59
N THR A 318 17.92 -11.34 19.34
CA THR A 318 18.83 -10.55 18.52
C THR A 318 18.82 -9.12 19.05
N SER A 319 20.01 -8.54 19.24
CA SER A 319 20.12 -7.14 19.63
C SER A 319 20.01 -6.27 18.39
N LEU A 320 18.99 -5.41 18.36
CA LEU A 320 18.86 -4.34 17.37
C LEU A 320 19.16 -3.01 18.04
N TYR A 321 19.74 -2.12 17.27
CA TYR A 321 19.85 -0.72 17.60
C TYR A 321 18.61 0.00 17.09
N TYR A 322 18.13 0.99 17.82
CA TYR A 322 17.03 1.83 17.36
C TYR A 322 17.37 3.31 17.51
N LYS A 323 16.72 4.12 16.67
CA LYS A 323 16.73 5.56 16.78
C LYS A 323 15.33 6.05 17.10
N ASP A 324 15.16 6.66 18.27
CA ASP A 324 13.89 7.24 18.68
C ASP A 324 13.67 8.54 17.90
N GLN A 325 12.75 8.47 16.94
CA GLN A 325 12.23 9.61 16.19
C GLN A 325 10.70 9.63 16.29
N GLY A 326 10.12 9.11 17.39
CA GLY A 326 8.68 8.92 17.53
C GLY A 326 8.08 8.04 16.42
N ALA A 327 7.11 8.56 15.67
CA ALA A 327 6.37 7.79 14.67
C ALA A 327 7.17 7.40 13.41
N ALA A 328 8.38 7.95 13.18
CA ALA A 328 9.29 7.48 12.12
C ALA A 328 10.57 6.85 12.68
N SER A 329 10.47 6.22 13.86
CA SER A 329 11.58 5.47 14.43
C SER A 329 11.88 4.25 13.56
N PHE A 330 13.15 3.87 13.46
CA PHE A 330 13.60 2.69 12.72
C PHE A 330 14.66 1.92 13.50
N VAL A 331 14.95 0.70 13.03
CA VAL A 331 15.93 -0.20 13.64
C VAL A 331 17.09 -0.52 12.68
N SER A 332 18.26 -0.81 13.23
CA SER A 332 19.45 -1.26 12.50
C SER A 332 20.16 -2.40 13.23
N ILE A 333 20.87 -3.25 12.48
CA ILE A 333 21.68 -4.34 13.03
C ILE A 333 23.03 -3.82 13.55
N SER A 334 23.54 -2.76 12.94
CA SER A 334 24.80 -2.11 13.32
C SER A 334 24.56 -0.79 14.04
N GLU A 335 25.52 -0.43 14.89
CA GLU A 335 25.56 0.89 15.51
C GLU A 335 25.88 1.95 14.47
N GLU A 336 24.91 2.81 14.18
CA GLU A 336 25.06 3.94 13.28
C GLU A 336 25.12 5.26 14.06
N SER A 337 25.54 6.34 13.40
CA SER A 337 25.58 7.65 14.03
C SER A 337 24.17 8.09 14.44
N GLY A 338 23.98 8.39 15.73
CA GLY A 338 22.72 8.90 16.25
C GLY A 338 21.73 7.82 16.69
N VAL A 339 22.18 6.58 16.88
CA VAL A 339 21.47 5.54 17.63
C VAL A 339 21.09 6.03 19.03
N THR A 340 19.89 5.67 19.50
CA THR A 340 19.39 6.01 20.84
C THR A 340 19.77 4.92 21.85
N ASP A 341 19.41 3.67 21.60
CA ASP A 341 19.71 2.54 22.49
C ASP A 341 19.59 1.20 21.73
N LYS A 342 19.66 0.08 22.46
CA LYS A 342 19.43 -1.29 21.95
C LYS A 342 18.19 -1.91 22.56
N VAL A 343 17.60 -2.83 21.81
CA VAL A 343 16.47 -3.66 22.25
C VAL A 343 16.64 -5.09 21.76
N SER A 344 16.17 -6.07 22.52
CA SER A 344 16.16 -7.47 22.12
C SER A 344 14.88 -7.81 21.35
N THR A 345 15.01 -8.53 20.24
CA THR A 345 13.89 -8.97 19.41
C THR A 345 13.10 -10.12 20.01
N ILE A 346 11.89 -10.32 19.50
CA ILE A 346 11.09 -11.54 19.68
C ILE A 346 10.52 -11.98 18.31
N THR A 347 10.38 -13.29 18.09
CA THR A 347 9.63 -13.80 16.93
C THR A 347 8.13 -13.87 17.22
N ILE A 348 7.29 -13.84 16.18
CA ILE A 348 5.84 -14.07 16.37
C ILE A 348 5.59 -15.46 16.96
N ASP A 349 6.35 -16.46 16.53
CA ASP A 349 6.22 -17.82 17.04
C ASP A 349 6.56 -17.92 18.54
N ASN A 350 7.61 -17.23 19.01
CA ASN A 350 7.91 -17.19 20.45
C ASN A 350 6.90 -16.37 21.24
N LEU A 351 6.42 -15.25 20.69
CA LEU A 351 5.36 -14.45 21.31
C LEU A 351 4.10 -15.30 21.56
N VAL A 352 3.68 -16.08 20.56
CA VAL A 352 2.54 -17.01 20.66
C VAL A 352 2.73 -18.02 21.80
N ILE A 353 3.93 -18.57 21.95
CA ILE A 353 4.26 -19.53 23.02
C ILE A 353 4.24 -18.84 24.40
N GLU A 354 4.94 -17.71 24.54
CA GLU A 354 5.09 -16.99 25.81
C GLU A 354 3.74 -16.48 26.34
N GLN A 355 2.90 -15.96 25.45
CA GLN A 355 1.58 -15.44 25.77
C GLN A 355 0.48 -16.52 25.79
N LYS A 356 0.84 -17.79 25.50
CA LYS A 356 -0.08 -18.94 25.46
C LYS A 356 -1.27 -18.69 24.52
N ILE A 357 -0.98 -18.13 23.35
CA ILE A 357 -1.97 -17.83 22.33
C ILE A 357 -2.40 -19.13 21.66
N HIS A 358 -3.66 -19.53 21.87
CA HIS A 358 -4.23 -20.77 21.30
C HIS A 358 -5.03 -20.53 20.01
N LYS A 359 -5.19 -19.26 19.60
CA LYS A 359 -5.91 -18.82 18.41
C LYS A 359 -5.24 -17.54 17.93
N LEU A 360 -5.01 -17.40 16.62
CA LEU A 360 -4.49 -16.17 16.02
C LEU A 360 -5.24 -15.91 14.71
N ASP A 361 -6.03 -14.86 14.68
CA ASP A 361 -6.98 -14.62 13.60
C ASP A 361 -6.50 -13.55 12.63
N PHE A 362 -5.79 -12.55 13.14
CA PHE A 362 -5.36 -11.40 12.36
C PHE A 362 -3.95 -10.95 12.75
N ILE A 363 -3.12 -10.63 11.76
CA ILE A 363 -1.84 -9.96 11.95
C ILE A 363 -1.82 -8.71 11.08
N LYS A 364 -1.70 -7.54 11.70
CA LYS A 364 -1.36 -6.29 11.04
C LYS A 364 0.15 -6.08 11.15
N MET A 365 0.79 -5.63 10.08
CA MET A 365 2.20 -5.20 10.10
C MET A 365 2.39 -3.86 9.40
N ASP A 366 2.90 -2.90 10.13
CA ASP A 366 3.45 -1.64 9.63
C ASP A 366 4.62 -1.28 10.53
N ILE A 367 5.82 -1.76 10.18
CA ILE A 367 7.00 -1.77 11.06
C ILE A 367 8.26 -1.29 10.33
N GLU A 368 8.08 -0.32 9.44
CA GLU A 368 9.16 0.47 8.84
C GLU A 368 10.22 -0.38 8.13
N GLY A 369 9.78 -1.37 7.34
CA GLY A 369 10.66 -2.23 6.52
C GLY A 369 11.09 -3.55 7.17
N ALA A 370 10.69 -3.81 8.41
CA ALA A 370 10.98 -5.07 9.11
C ALA A 370 9.97 -6.21 8.79
N GLU A 371 8.96 -5.97 7.96
CA GLU A 371 7.85 -6.90 7.67
C GLU A 371 8.36 -8.27 7.23
N MET A 372 9.33 -8.31 6.31
CA MET A 372 9.91 -9.54 5.81
C MET A 372 10.65 -10.35 6.89
N ASN A 373 11.25 -9.70 7.87
CA ASN A 373 11.90 -10.40 8.97
C ASN A 373 10.88 -10.91 9.99
N ALA A 374 9.88 -10.11 10.34
CA ALA A 374 8.77 -10.55 11.20
C ALA A 374 8.03 -11.75 10.60
N LEU A 375 7.76 -11.74 9.29
CA LEU A 375 7.14 -12.87 8.58
C LEU A 375 7.98 -14.16 8.63
N LYS A 376 9.30 -14.05 8.51
CA LYS A 376 10.20 -15.21 8.66
C LYS A 376 10.18 -15.78 10.09
N GLY A 377 9.97 -14.95 11.10
CA GLY A 377 9.77 -15.35 12.50
C GLY A 377 8.35 -15.83 12.84
N ALA A 378 7.47 -15.97 11.85
CA ALA A 378 6.07 -16.32 12.04
C ALA A 378 5.66 -17.63 11.36
N ILE A 379 6.62 -18.40 10.83
CA ILE A 379 6.31 -19.56 9.96
C ILE A 379 5.42 -20.58 10.68
N HIS A 380 5.67 -20.88 11.95
CA HIS A 380 4.84 -21.84 12.69
C HIS A 380 3.43 -21.30 12.91
N SER A 381 3.29 -20.02 13.25
CA SER A 381 2.01 -19.36 13.47
C SER A 381 1.19 -19.25 12.17
N LEU A 382 1.84 -18.88 11.06
CA LEU A 382 1.22 -18.81 9.74
C LEU A 382 0.71 -20.18 9.27
N THR A 383 1.53 -21.22 9.43
CA THR A 383 1.16 -22.58 9.02
C THR A 383 0.05 -23.18 9.89
N THR A 384 0.05 -22.87 11.19
CA THR A 384 -0.89 -23.42 12.18
C THR A 384 -2.23 -22.70 12.18
N PHE A 385 -2.23 -21.37 12.31
CA PHE A 385 -3.47 -20.59 12.51
C PHE A 385 -3.99 -19.94 11.23
N ARG A 386 -3.13 -19.78 10.21
CA ARG A 386 -3.42 -19.10 8.95
C ARG A 386 -4.18 -17.78 9.16
N PRO A 387 -3.65 -16.85 9.98
CA PRO A 387 -4.32 -15.59 10.26
C PRO A 387 -4.52 -14.80 8.96
N THR A 388 -5.56 -13.97 8.94
CA THR A 388 -5.67 -12.89 7.96
C THR A 388 -4.50 -11.95 8.16
N LEU A 389 -3.84 -11.55 7.08
CA LEU A 389 -2.71 -10.64 7.11
C LEU A 389 -3.11 -9.30 6.49
N ALA A 390 -2.72 -8.19 7.11
CA ALA A 390 -2.77 -6.85 6.54
C ALA A 390 -1.39 -6.22 6.69
N ILE A 391 -0.60 -6.24 5.62
CA ILE A 391 0.83 -5.91 5.65
C ILE A 391 1.11 -4.67 4.81
N ALA A 392 1.72 -3.65 5.42
CA ALA A 392 2.27 -2.51 4.70
C ALA A 392 3.36 -2.95 3.73
N ILE A 393 3.22 -2.56 2.46
CA ILE A 393 4.18 -2.88 1.40
C ILE A 393 4.70 -1.64 0.68
N TYR A 394 4.51 -0.45 1.28
CA TYR A 394 4.81 0.82 0.64
C TYR A 394 6.22 1.37 0.95
N HIS A 395 6.91 0.83 1.96
CA HIS A 395 8.23 1.31 2.41
C HIS A 395 9.28 1.24 1.30
N GLN A 396 9.25 0.19 0.47
CA GLN A 396 10.07 0.05 -0.72
C GLN A 396 9.35 -0.76 -1.80
N ILE A 397 9.67 -0.51 -3.08
CA ILE A 397 9.08 -1.24 -4.21
C ILE A 397 9.31 -2.75 -4.11
N SER A 398 10.42 -3.18 -3.50
CA SER A 398 10.71 -4.59 -3.32
C SER A 398 9.70 -5.31 -2.40
N ASP A 399 9.02 -4.59 -1.49
CA ASP A 399 8.04 -5.19 -0.58
C ASP A 399 6.76 -5.63 -1.29
N PHE A 400 6.34 -4.88 -2.33
CA PHE A 400 5.25 -5.30 -3.23
C PHE A 400 5.47 -6.72 -3.76
N VAL A 401 6.73 -7.06 -4.03
CA VAL A 401 7.12 -8.36 -4.59
C VAL A 401 7.38 -9.38 -3.49
N ASN A 402 8.28 -9.06 -2.56
CA ASN A 402 8.86 -10.02 -1.63
C ASN A 402 7.83 -10.54 -0.62
N VAL A 403 6.93 -9.68 -0.12
CA VAL A 403 5.93 -10.05 0.87
C VAL A 403 4.92 -11.03 0.26
N MET A 404 4.34 -10.69 -0.90
CA MET A 404 3.42 -11.57 -1.61
C MET A 404 4.09 -12.90 -1.95
N LYS A 405 5.30 -12.85 -2.52
CA LYS A 405 6.04 -14.06 -2.92
C LYS A 405 6.30 -14.98 -1.74
N PHE A 406 6.78 -14.44 -0.62
CA PHE A 406 7.04 -15.22 0.59
C PHE A 406 5.78 -15.93 1.09
N ILE A 407 4.66 -15.20 1.23
CA ILE A 407 3.39 -15.78 1.69
C ILE A 407 2.88 -16.85 0.71
N ASN A 408 2.98 -16.59 -0.59
CA ASN A 408 2.56 -17.52 -1.63
C ASN A 408 3.44 -18.79 -1.70
N ASP A 409 4.72 -18.68 -1.36
CA ASP A 409 5.67 -19.80 -1.34
C ASP A 409 5.47 -20.74 -0.15
N LEU A 410 4.80 -20.30 0.92
CA LEU A 410 4.34 -21.19 1.99
C LEU A 410 3.22 -22.16 1.54
N LYS A 411 2.61 -21.93 0.37
CA LYS A 411 1.52 -22.75 -0.22
C LYS A 411 0.35 -22.98 0.74
N LEU A 412 0.01 -21.98 1.54
CA LEU A 412 -1.07 -22.03 2.53
C LEU A 412 -2.46 -21.66 1.99
N GLY A 413 -2.59 -21.46 0.67
CA GLY A 413 -3.88 -21.14 0.05
C GLY A 413 -4.39 -19.73 0.32
N TYR A 414 -3.49 -18.77 0.54
CA TYR A 414 -3.83 -17.36 0.67
C TYR A 414 -4.31 -16.77 -0.67
N GLN A 415 -5.29 -15.88 -0.58
CA GLN A 415 -5.74 -14.98 -1.64
C GLN A 415 -5.30 -13.57 -1.32
N PHE A 416 -4.77 -12.86 -2.32
CA PHE A 416 -4.20 -11.52 -2.16
C PHE A 416 -5.13 -10.43 -2.66
N TYR A 417 -5.23 -9.34 -1.90
CA TYR A 417 -5.99 -8.13 -2.21
C TYR A 417 -5.14 -6.90 -1.86
N LEU A 418 -5.33 -5.80 -2.58
CA LEU A 418 -4.54 -4.58 -2.43
C LEU A 418 -5.43 -3.42 -2.01
N GLY A 419 -5.13 -2.79 -0.88
CA GLY A 419 -5.75 -1.56 -0.40
C GLY A 419 -4.76 -0.39 -0.39
N HIS A 420 -5.28 0.83 -0.47
CA HIS A 420 -4.47 2.05 -0.41
C HIS A 420 -5.26 3.18 0.25
N TYR A 421 -4.69 3.78 1.29
CA TYR A 421 -5.43 4.59 2.28
C TYR A 421 -4.90 6.02 2.43
N THR A 422 -4.23 6.50 1.38
CA THR A 422 -3.79 7.89 1.30
C THR A 422 -3.99 8.42 -0.13
N ILE A 423 -3.63 9.68 -0.34
CA ILE A 423 -3.55 10.33 -1.66
C ILE A 423 -2.10 10.46 -2.14
N TYR A 424 -1.16 9.83 -1.40
CA TYR A 424 0.28 9.83 -1.61
C TYR A 424 0.81 8.44 -1.93
N ALA A 425 2.13 8.23 -1.99
CA ALA A 425 2.69 6.92 -2.33
C ALA A 425 2.60 5.89 -1.17
N GLN A 426 2.47 6.35 0.07
CA GLN A 426 2.50 5.55 1.31
C GLN A 426 1.19 4.76 1.54
N GLU A 427 1.01 4.12 2.71
CA GLU A 427 -0.23 3.47 3.15
C GLU A 427 -0.85 2.46 2.17
N THR A 428 -0.01 1.73 1.44
CA THR A 428 -0.44 0.61 0.59
C THR A 428 -0.35 -0.70 1.38
N ILE A 429 -1.49 -1.37 1.54
CA ILE A 429 -1.63 -2.57 2.36
C ILE A 429 -1.95 -3.78 1.47
N LEU A 430 -1.13 -4.82 1.58
CA LEU A 430 -1.42 -6.13 1.02
C LEU A 430 -2.21 -6.94 2.04
N PHE A 431 -3.44 -7.29 1.69
CA PHE A 431 -4.25 -8.22 2.45
C PHE A 431 -4.04 -9.64 1.92
N ALA A 432 -3.80 -10.59 2.82
CA ALA A 432 -3.77 -12.01 2.49
C ALA A 432 -4.77 -12.77 3.38
N VAL A 433 -5.73 -13.46 2.75
CA VAL A 433 -6.75 -14.25 3.46
C VAL A 433 -6.72 -15.70 2.98
N ALA A 434 -6.66 -16.67 3.89
CA ALA A 434 -6.76 -18.08 3.54
C ALA A 434 -8.16 -18.38 2.96
N ARG A 435 -8.23 -19.10 1.82
CA ARG A 435 -9.50 -19.38 1.09
C ARG A 435 -10.63 -19.88 2.00
N GLU A 436 -10.32 -20.78 2.92
CA GLU A 436 -11.30 -21.35 3.85
C GLU A 436 -11.98 -20.31 4.76
N LYS A 437 -11.32 -19.18 5.07
CA LYS A 437 -11.93 -18.10 5.87
C LYS A 437 -12.93 -17.26 5.08
N MET A 438 -12.91 -17.32 3.75
CA MET A 438 -13.86 -16.61 2.88
C MET A 438 -15.16 -17.39 2.69
N GLU A 439 -15.11 -18.72 2.75
CA GLU A 439 -16.27 -19.60 2.55
C GLU A 439 -17.16 -19.72 3.81
N VAL A 440 -16.60 -19.54 5.01
CA VAL A 440 -17.32 -19.72 6.29
C VAL A 440 -18.21 -18.51 6.67
N SER A 441 -18.24 -17.46 5.85
CA SER A 441 -19.00 -16.23 6.14
C SER A 441 -20.35 -16.13 5.39
N GLY A 442 -20.80 -17.22 4.75
CA GLY A 442 -22.03 -17.31 3.95
C GLY A 442 -23.24 -17.82 4.70
#